data_AF-A0A2G6QPI7-F1
#
_entry.id   AF-A0A2G6QPI7-F1
#
_cell.length_a   1.000
_cell.length_b   1.000
_cell.length_c   1.000
_cell.angle_alpha   90.00
_cell.angle_beta   90.00
_cell.angle_gamma   90.00
#
_symmetry.space_group_name_H-M   'P 1'
#
loop_
_entity.id
_entity.type
_entity.pdbx_description
1 polymer ?
#
loop_
_entity_poly.entity_id
_entity_poly.type
_entity_poly.pdbx_seq_one_letter_code
_entity_poly.pdbx_strand_id
1 'polypeptide(L)'
;MKFNFVQELPFVQGMKNGVDITGNNPIALKMYKTKIDELKKYIGTWQTENNIFKVRFTDSEKKFETSEITIATYNDETPAIELKSPSFEQMYKEGADFIKKSARVKKIKTVYQCKKAIDYADRYTSNPVNKNADKRFWNKDYSYYENDCANFVSQCIHAAGVETTSIWKPDSLLWIRTGSPKYEYKGVTNYMKRKNIFFNTTYSGISAGGFICLVKESHVVMVTSNDSITVLFNAHTNDRKRVSFPKLSNEEALYLTPNFNL
;
A
#
# COMPACT_ATOMS: atom_id res chain seq x y z
N MET A 1 -13.61 -13.05 5.62
CA MET A 1 -14.73 -12.09 5.46
C MET A 1 -14.82 -11.75 3.98
N LYS A 2 -15.97 -11.91 3.34
CA LYS A 2 -16.14 -11.60 1.92
C LYS A 2 -17.47 -10.88 1.73
N PHE A 3 -17.46 -9.81 0.95
CA PHE A 3 -18.64 -9.02 0.59
C PHE A 3 -18.84 -9.10 -0.92
N ASN A 4 -20.10 -9.08 -1.34
CA ASN A 4 -20.45 -9.13 -2.76
C ASN A 4 -20.68 -7.71 -3.29
N PHE A 5 -21.09 -6.79 -2.43
CA PHE A 5 -21.37 -5.41 -2.79
C PHE A 5 -20.56 -4.42 -1.95
N VAL A 6 -20.06 -3.37 -2.61
CA VAL A 6 -19.23 -2.34 -1.97
C VAL A 6 -19.96 -1.66 -0.81
N GLN A 7 -21.28 -1.49 -0.89
CA GLN A 7 -22.11 -0.85 0.13
C GLN A 7 -22.20 -1.66 1.44
N GLU A 8 -21.91 -2.96 1.40
CA GLU A 8 -21.90 -3.82 2.58
C GLU A 8 -20.63 -3.64 3.41
N LEU A 9 -19.57 -3.05 2.85
CA LEU A 9 -18.33 -2.82 3.56
C LEU A 9 -18.54 -1.83 4.72
N PRO A 10 -18.15 -2.18 5.95
CA PRO A 10 -18.20 -1.25 7.07
C PRO A 10 -17.38 0.02 6.82
N PHE A 11 -16.26 -0.10 6.08
CA PHE A 11 -15.46 1.06 5.64
C PHE A 11 -16.30 2.03 4.79
N VAL A 12 -17.11 1.53 3.87
CA VAL A 12 -17.98 2.35 3.02
C VAL A 12 -19.11 3.00 3.81
N GLN A 13 -19.70 2.26 4.75
CA GLN A 13 -20.71 2.82 5.67
C GLN A 13 -20.11 3.93 6.53
N GLY A 14 -18.87 3.73 7.01
CA GLY A 14 -18.09 4.74 7.71
C GLY A 14 -17.81 5.97 6.86
N MET A 15 -17.41 5.79 5.60
CA MET A 15 -17.22 6.91 4.67
C MET A 15 -18.52 7.71 4.47
N LYS A 16 -19.67 7.05 4.32
CA LYS A 16 -20.96 7.72 4.19
C LYS A 16 -21.25 8.61 5.41
N ASN A 17 -21.08 8.08 6.62
CA ASN A 17 -21.16 8.88 7.85
C ASN A 17 -20.14 10.04 7.86
N GLY A 18 -18.91 9.80 7.38
CA GLY A 18 -17.91 10.84 7.20
C GLY A 18 -18.38 12.00 6.31
N VAL A 19 -19.09 11.70 5.23
CA VAL A 19 -19.71 12.73 4.34
C VAL A 19 -20.76 13.53 5.11
N ASP A 20 -21.64 12.86 5.84
CA ASP A 20 -22.70 13.50 6.64
C ASP A 20 -22.10 14.45 7.68
N ILE A 21 -21.06 14.01 8.40
CA ILE A 21 -20.34 14.83 9.41
C ILE A 21 -19.68 16.05 8.77
N THR A 22 -19.24 15.97 7.52
CA THR A 22 -18.67 17.13 6.80
C THR A 22 -19.72 18.10 6.26
N GLY A 23 -21.01 17.91 6.57
CA GLY A 23 -22.09 18.74 6.07
C GLY A 23 -22.30 18.61 4.56
N ASN A 24 -22.09 17.40 4.01
CA ASN A 24 -22.21 17.14 2.57
C ASN A 24 -21.29 18.00 1.70
N ASN A 25 -20.07 18.27 2.19
CA ASN A 25 -19.05 19.00 1.44
C ASN A 25 -18.85 18.36 0.04
N PRO A 26 -18.86 19.15 -1.07
CA PRO A 26 -18.68 18.62 -2.42
C PRO A 26 -17.39 17.81 -2.64
N ILE A 27 -16.29 18.19 -1.98
CA ILE A 27 -15.01 17.48 -2.01
C ILE A 27 -15.14 16.12 -1.32
N ALA A 28 -15.79 16.08 -0.16
CA ALA A 28 -16.07 14.82 0.57
C ALA A 28 -16.93 13.87 -0.27
N LEU A 29 -17.99 14.39 -0.90
CA LEU A 29 -18.84 13.62 -1.82
C LEU A 29 -18.07 13.09 -3.03
N LYS A 30 -17.19 13.91 -3.63
CA LYS A 30 -16.33 13.48 -4.75
C LYS A 30 -15.38 12.37 -4.31
N MET A 31 -14.78 12.45 -3.12
CA MET A 31 -13.91 11.40 -2.58
C MET A 31 -14.62 10.12 -2.24
N TYR A 32 -15.82 10.23 -1.66
CA TYR A 32 -16.68 9.08 -1.44
C TYR A 32 -16.94 8.35 -2.77
N LYS A 33 -17.42 9.05 -3.80
CA LYS A 33 -17.70 8.45 -5.12
C LYS A 33 -16.45 7.83 -5.76
N THR A 34 -15.33 8.56 -5.73
CA THR A 34 -14.05 8.09 -6.30
C THR A 34 -13.58 6.80 -5.61
N LYS A 35 -13.66 6.74 -4.28
CA LYS A 35 -13.26 5.55 -3.52
C LYS A 35 -14.21 4.38 -3.73
N ILE A 36 -15.52 4.62 -3.86
CA ILE A 36 -16.49 3.59 -4.24
C ILE A 36 -16.15 2.99 -5.60
N ASP A 37 -15.87 3.82 -6.60
CA ASP A 37 -15.55 3.35 -7.95
C ASP A 37 -14.21 2.62 -8.02
N GLU A 38 -13.26 2.96 -7.15
CA GLU A 38 -12.05 2.17 -6.94
C GLU A 38 -12.39 0.79 -6.34
N LEU A 39 -13.15 0.73 -5.24
CA LEU A 39 -13.45 -0.52 -4.51
C LEU A 39 -14.26 -1.52 -5.36
N LYS A 40 -15.12 -1.04 -6.27
CA LYS A 40 -15.86 -1.89 -7.22
C LYS A 40 -14.94 -2.75 -8.10
N LYS A 41 -13.65 -2.41 -8.22
CA LYS A 41 -12.68 -3.18 -8.99
C LYS A 41 -12.16 -4.41 -8.26
N TYR A 42 -12.41 -4.50 -6.95
CA TYR A 42 -11.86 -5.55 -6.07
C TYR A 42 -12.97 -6.36 -5.37
N ILE A 43 -14.05 -5.70 -4.96
CA ILE A 43 -15.19 -6.35 -4.30
C ILE A 43 -16.01 -7.16 -5.31
N GLY A 44 -16.29 -8.42 -4.99
CA GLY A 44 -17.00 -9.34 -5.87
C GLY A 44 -16.20 -9.79 -7.10
N THR A 45 -14.90 -9.49 -7.17
CA THR A 45 -14.03 -9.84 -8.30
C THR A 45 -12.92 -10.81 -7.87
N TRP A 46 -12.44 -11.61 -8.83
CA TRP A 46 -11.30 -12.48 -8.61
C TRP A 46 -10.01 -11.66 -8.45
N GLN A 47 -9.24 -11.98 -7.42
CA GLN A 47 -7.94 -11.40 -7.14
C GLN A 47 -6.91 -12.53 -7.00
N THR A 48 -5.68 -12.28 -7.44
CA THR A 48 -4.55 -13.20 -7.27
C THR A 48 -3.68 -12.72 -6.12
N GLU A 49 -3.48 -13.60 -5.15
CA GLU A 49 -2.68 -13.40 -3.94
C GLU A 49 -1.61 -14.49 -3.87
N ASN A 50 -0.32 -14.11 -3.81
CA ASN A 50 0.81 -15.04 -3.95
C ASN A 50 1.58 -15.23 -2.63
N ASN A 51 0.88 -15.50 -1.52
CA ASN A 51 1.53 -15.72 -0.23
C ASN A 51 2.41 -16.97 -0.24
N ILE A 52 3.54 -16.88 0.46
CA ILE A 52 4.41 -18.03 0.73
C ILE A 52 4.28 -18.33 2.22
N PHE A 53 3.72 -19.49 2.54
CA PHE A 53 3.60 -19.98 3.91
C PHE A 53 4.70 -20.99 4.23
N LYS A 54 5.14 -20.99 5.47
CA LYS A 54 6.00 -22.01 6.03
C LYS A 54 5.32 -22.61 7.24
N VAL A 55 5.22 -23.93 7.24
CA VAL A 55 4.59 -24.71 8.31
C VAL A 55 5.70 -25.43 9.05
N ARG A 56 5.81 -25.19 10.36
CA ARG A 56 6.76 -25.87 11.24
C ARG A 56 5.98 -26.72 12.24
N PHE A 57 6.22 -28.02 12.21
CA PHE A 57 5.71 -28.95 13.21
C PHE A 57 6.60 -28.92 14.45
N THR A 58 6.03 -28.54 15.58
CA THR A 58 6.73 -28.40 16.87
C THR A 58 6.57 -29.65 17.75
N ASP A 59 5.55 -30.46 17.49
CA ASP A 59 5.31 -31.75 18.14
C ASP A 59 5.92 -32.92 17.34
N SER A 60 6.47 -33.89 18.07
CA SER A 60 6.86 -35.22 17.61
C SER A 60 5.80 -35.95 16.77
N GLU A 61 4.52 -35.77 17.11
CA GLU A 61 3.39 -36.38 16.39
C GLU A 61 3.06 -35.65 15.07
N LYS A 62 3.71 -34.50 14.79
CA LYS A 62 3.55 -33.70 13.56
C LYS A 62 2.09 -33.36 13.23
N LYS A 63 1.31 -33.05 14.26
CA LYS A 63 -0.08 -32.57 14.13
C LYS A 63 -0.12 -31.17 13.53
N PHE A 64 -1.06 -30.94 12.62
CA PHE A 64 -1.20 -29.64 11.96
C PHE A 64 -1.78 -28.59 12.92
N GLU A 65 -2.65 -29.02 13.82
CA GLU A 65 -3.35 -28.22 14.82
C GLU A 65 -2.40 -27.52 15.80
N THR A 66 -1.21 -28.10 16.01
CA THR A 66 -0.15 -27.56 16.88
C THR A 66 1.01 -26.94 16.11
N SER A 67 0.93 -26.88 14.78
CA SER A 67 1.99 -26.35 13.93
C SER A 67 2.06 -24.81 13.97
N GLU A 68 3.27 -24.28 13.88
CA GLU A 68 3.51 -22.85 13.67
C GLU A 68 3.43 -22.54 12.17
N ILE A 69 2.59 -21.56 11.81
CA ILE A 69 2.45 -21.11 10.44
C ILE A 69 2.98 -19.68 10.34
N THR A 70 4.03 -19.48 9.55
CA THR A 70 4.56 -18.15 9.22
C THR A 70 4.32 -17.80 7.76
N ILE A 71 4.29 -16.51 7.45
CA ILE A 71 4.17 -15.97 6.11
C ILE A 71 5.40 -15.12 5.77
N ALA A 72 5.92 -15.26 4.55
CA ALA A 72 6.95 -14.39 4.01
C ALA A 72 6.40 -13.00 3.66
N THR A 73 6.97 -11.94 4.23
CA THR A 73 6.55 -10.55 4.01
C THR A 73 7.64 -9.75 3.29
N TYR A 74 7.60 -8.42 3.40
CA TYR A 74 8.54 -7.44 2.84
C TYR A 74 9.93 -7.46 3.48
N ASN A 75 10.09 -8.05 4.68
CA ASN A 75 11.36 -8.13 5.39
C ASN A 75 11.77 -9.59 5.59
N ASP A 76 11.02 -10.35 6.41
CA ASP A 76 11.32 -11.76 6.69
C ASP A 76 10.03 -12.61 6.83
N GLU A 77 9.90 -13.40 7.89
CA GLU A 77 8.73 -14.20 8.26
C GLU A 77 8.00 -13.54 9.43
N THR A 78 6.67 -13.54 9.39
CA THR A 78 5.84 -13.19 10.55
C THR A 78 4.80 -14.27 10.78
N PRO A 79 4.26 -14.46 12.01
CA PRO A 79 3.14 -15.35 12.23
C PRO A 79 1.97 -15.04 11.27
N ALA A 80 1.40 -16.06 10.65
CA ALA A 80 0.32 -15.88 9.66
C ALA A 80 -0.94 -15.22 10.26
N ILE A 81 -1.10 -15.27 11.59
CA ILE A 81 -2.17 -14.58 12.32
C ILE A 81 -2.11 -13.05 12.17
N GLU A 82 -0.95 -12.48 11.81
CA GLU A 82 -0.79 -11.04 11.55
C GLU A 82 -1.51 -10.58 10.26
N LEU A 83 -1.94 -11.51 9.40
CA LEU A 83 -2.85 -11.21 8.29
C LEU A 83 -4.32 -11.05 8.72
N LYS A 84 -4.61 -11.02 10.03
CA LYS A 84 -5.97 -10.86 10.53
C LYS A 84 -6.59 -9.57 9.98
N SER A 85 -7.77 -9.74 9.39
CA SER A 85 -8.57 -8.63 8.87
C SER A 85 -8.89 -7.59 9.96
N PRO A 86 -9.03 -6.31 9.59
CA PRO A 86 -9.54 -5.30 10.51
C PRO A 86 -10.95 -5.66 11.02
N SER A 87 -11.28 -5.23 12.24
CA SER A 87 -12.63 -5.39 12.77
C SER A 87 -13.61 -4.46 12.03
N PHE A 88 -14.90 -4.80 12.04
CA PHE A 88 -15.96 -3.96 11.46
C PHE A 88 -15.97 -2.55 12.05
N GLU A 89 -15.85 -2.43 13.37
CA GLU A 89 -15.80 -1.13 14.06
C GLU A 89 -14.61 -0.29 13.61
N GLN A 90 -13.43 -0.92 13.48
CA GLN A 90 -12.24 -0.24 13.00
C GLN A 90 -12.41 0.22 11.56
N MET A 91 -12.87 -0.64 10.66
CA MET A 91 -13.14 -0.28 9.26
C MET A 91 -14.11 0.90 9.17
N TYR A 92 -15.19 0.87 9.95
CA TYR A 92 -16.17 1.96 10.00
C TYR A 92 -15.54 3.28 10.43
N LYS A 93 -14.75 3.29 11.52
CA LYS A 93 -14.03 4.48 11.97
C LYS A 93 -13.05 4.99 10.93
N GLU A 94 -12.26 4.09 10.33
CA GLU A 94 -11.29 4.42 9.29
C GLU A 94 -11.95 5.04 8.05
N GLY A 95 -13.15 4.57 7.68
CA GLY A 95 -13.93 5.15 6.59
C GLY A 95 -14.33 6.61 6.84
N ALA A 96 -14.84 6.89 8.04
CA ALA A 96 -15.21 8.25 8.42
C ALA A 96 -13.97 9.19 8.43
N ASP A 97 -12.85 8.70 8.98
CA ASP A 97 -11.60 9.46 9.05
C ASP A 97 -10.98 9.70 7.67
N PHE A 98 -11.07 8.73 6.76
CA PHE A 98 -10.63 8.88 5.37
C PHE A 98 -11.33 10.06 4.68
N ILE A 99 -12.65 10.19 4.82
CA ILE A 99 -13.41 11.29 4.23
C ILE A 99 -13.05 12.62 4.88
N LYS A 100 -13.04 12.69 6.22
CA LYS A 100 -12.70 13.92 6.94
C LYS A 100 -11.32 14.44 6.56
N LYS A 101 -10.35 13.53 6.35
CA LYS A 101 -8.98 13.89 5.99
C LYS A 101 -8.87 14.29 4.53
N SER A 102 -9.41 13.49 3.61
CA SER A 102 -9.35 13.77 2.17
C SER A 102 -10.06 15.07 1.79
N ALA A 103 -11.15 15.42 2.47
CA ALA A 103 -11.85 16.70 2.28
C ALA A 103 -11.00 17.94 2.62
N ARG A 104 -9.92 17.79 3.40
CA ARG A 104 -8.98 18.87 3.79
C ARG A 104 -7.74 18.93 2.90
N VAL A 105 -7.55 17.95 2.02
CA VAL A 105 -6.37 17.87 1.17
C VAL A 105 -6.49 18.93 0.07
N LYS A 106 -5.42 19.72 -0.11
CA LYS A 106 -5.39 20.76 -1.15
C LYS A 106 -5.35 20.14 -2.54
N LYS A 107 -5.98 20.80 -3.51
CA LYS A 107 -5.87 20.47 -4.92
C LYS A 107 -4.40 20.52 -5.37
N ILE A 108 -4.00 19.58 -6.21
CA ILE A 108 -2.70 19.57 -6.88
C ILE A 108 -2.88 19.58 -8.40
N LYS A 109 -1.83 19.97 -9.12
CA LYS A 109 -1.80 19.97 -10.60
C LYS A 109 -1.38 18.61 -11.17
N THR A 110 -0.62 17.82 -10.41
CA THR A 110 -0.04 16.55 -10.87
C THR A 110 -1.12 15.52 -11.15
N VAL A 111 -1.17 14.97 -12.35
CA VAL A 111 -2.09 13.87 -12.70
C VAL A 111 -1.42 12.54 -12.40
N TYR A 112 -1.84 11.87 -11.33
CA TYR A 112 -1.34 10.56 -10.94
C TYR A 112 -2.26 9.43 -11.44
N GLN A 113 -1.69 8.47 -12.17
CA GLN A 113 -2.42 7.35 -12.77
C GLN A 113 -2.15 6.06 -12.01
N CYS A 114 -3.01 5.73 -11.03
CA CYS A 114 -2.84 4.54 -10.18
C CYS A 114 -2.61 3.25 -10.98
N LYS A 115 -3.36 3.04 -12.08
CA LYS A 115 -3.20 1.85 -12.92
C LYS A 115 -1.78 1.72 -13.47
N LYS A 116 -1.14 2.82 -13.89
CA LYS A 116 0.24 2.78 -14.41
C LYS A 116 1.27 2.43 -13.35
N ALA A 117 1.09 2.90 -12.10
CA ALA A 117 1.94 2.46 -10.99
C ALA A 117 1.81 0.95 -10.75
N ILE A 118 0.59 0.43 -10.76
CA ILE A 118 0.31 -1.00 -10.55
C ILE A 118 0.88 -1.82 -11.71
N ASP A 119 0.63 -1.41 -12.97
CA ASP A 119 1.13 -2.10 -14.16
C ASP A 119 2.67 -2.13 -14.18
N TYR A 120 3.33 -1.03 -13.78
CA TYR A 120 4.78 -0.98 -13.65
C TYR A 120 5.26 -1.92 -12.55
N ALA A 121 4.64 -1.85 -11.37
CA ALA A 121 4.98 -2.70 -10.24
C ALA A 121 4.83 -4.17 -10.58
N ASP A 122 3.77 -4.58 -11.29
CA ASP A 122 3.54 -5.96 -11.72
C ASP A 122 4.52 -6.41 -12.80
N ARG A 123 4.96 -5.51 -13.67
CA ARG A 123 5.93 -5.82 -14.72
C ARG A 123 7.32 -6.08 -14.16
N TYR A 124 7.75 -5.25 -13.22
CA TYR A 124 9.16 -5.20 -12.81
C TYR A 124 9.46 -5.85 -11.45
N THR A 125 8.54 -6.65 -10.90
CA THR A 125 8.79 -7.46 -9.70
C THR A 125 8.50 -8.94 -9.95
N SER A 126 9.00 -9.77 -9.03
CA SER A 126 8.82 -11.21 -8.98
C SER A 126 8.36 -11.67 -7.59
N ASN A 127 8.24 -12.99 -7.36
CA ASN A 127 7.88 -13.56 -6.06
C ASN A 127 8.67 -14.86 -5.79
N PRO A 128 9.99 -14.78 -5.60
CA PRO A 128 10.84 -15.95 -5.49
C PRO A 128 10.67 -16.59 -4.10
N VAL A 129 10.59 -17.92 -4.09
CA VAL A 129 10.38 -18.72 -2.85
C VAL A 129 11.52 -18.53 -1.84
N ASN A 130 12.75 -18.29 -2.33
CA ASN A 130 13.93 -18.05 -1.50
C ASN A 130 13.98 -16.65 -0.87
N LYS A 131 12.95 -15.83 -1.11
CA LYS A 131 12.76 -14.49 -0.53
C LYS A 131 13.77 -13.42 -0.91
N ASN A 132 14.64 -13.70 -1.87
CA ASN A 132 15.69 -12.78 -2.30
C ASN A 132 15.22 -11.84 -3.42
N ALA A 133 16.04 -10.83 -3.74
CA ALA A 133 15.89 -10.07 -4.98
C ALA A 133 16.04 -10.96 -6.22
N ASP A 134 15.12 -10.84 -7.20
CA ASP A 134 15.27 -11.45 -8.52
C ASP A 134 15.44 -10.36 -9.58
N LYS A 135 16.67 -9.86 -9.68
CA LYS A 135 17.05 -8.74 -10.54
C LYS A 135 16.82 -8.98 -12.03
N ARG A 136 16.50 -10.21 -12.46
CA ARG A 136 16.14 -10.52 -13.85
C ARG A 136 14.85 -9.83 -14.29
N PHE A 137 13.96 -9.57 -13.34
CA PHE A 137 12.67 -8.90 -13.58
C PHE A 137 12.74 -7.38 -13.37
N TRP A 138 13.80 -6.86 -12.75
CA TRP A 138 13.90 -5.43 -12.44
C TRP A 138 14.15 -4.62 -13.71
N ASN A 139 13.67 -3.37 -13.75
CA ASN A 139 13.87 -2.52 -14.91
C ASN A 139 15.36 -2.20 -15.11
N LYS A 140 15.91 -2.54 -16.29
CA LYS A 140 17.31 -2.36 -16.65
C LYS A 140 17.69 -0.92 -16.97
N ASP A 141 16.71 -0.04 -17.14
CA ASP A 141 16.93 1.38 -17.43
C ASP A 141 17.34 2.19 -16.18
N TYR A 142 17.29 1.58 -14.99
CA TYR A 142 17.62 2.21 -13.72
C TYR A 142 18.77 1.48 -13.02
N SER A 143 19.60 2.22 -12.31
CA SER A 143 20.61 1.66 -11.40
C SER A 143 19.95 0.76 -10.36
N TYR A 144 20.67 -0.28 -9.94
CA TYR A 144 20.25 -1.18 -8.87
C TYR A 144 20.98 -0.88 -7.58
N TYR A 145 20.24 -0.98 -6.48
CA TYR A 145 20.78 -0.83 -5.14
C TYR A 145 20.61 -2.13 -4.35
N GLU A 146 21.44 -2.35 -3.33
CA GLU A 146 21.27 -3.50 -2.41
C GLU A 146 19.91 -3.41 -1.70
N ASN A 147 19.57 -2.22 -1.21
CA ASN A 147 18.27 -1.89 -0.65
C ASN A 147 17.45 -1.06 -1.67
N ASP A 148 16.82 -1.74 -2.63
CA ASP A 148 16.21 -1.11 -3.80
C ASP A 148 14.74 -0.66 -3.61
N CYS A 149 14.15 -0.91 -2.44
CA CYS A 149 12.73 -0.62 -2.17
C CYS A 149 12.26 0.79 -2.56
N ALA A 150 13.01 1.83 -2.19
CA ALA A 150 12.67 3.21 -2.52
C ALA A 150 12.89 3.55 -4.00
N ASN A 151 13.93 2.98 -4.62
CA ASN A 151 14.17 3.14 -6.04
C ASN A 151 13.02 2.55 -6.85
N PHE A 152 12.58 1.33 -6.52
CA PHE A 152 11.41 0.68 -7.11
C PHE A 152 10.13 1.50 -6.95
N VAL A 153 9.79 1.92 -5.74
CA VAL A 153 8.59 2.73 -5.49
C VAL A 153 8.65 4.07 -6.24
N SER A 154 9.82 4.72 -6.29
CA SER A 154 9.99 5.95 -7.07
C SER A 154 9.80 5.73 -8.58
N GLN A 155 10.28 4.62 -9.13
CA GLN A 155 10.03 4.23 -10.51
C GLN A 155 8.54 4.02 -10.79
N CYS A 156 7.83 3.30 -9.92
CA CYS A 156 6.37 3.11 -10.02
C CYS A 156 5.62 4.47 -10.01
N ILE A 157 6.02 5.37 -9.12
CA ILE A 157 5.42 6.71 -9.00
C ILE A 157 5.70 7.56 -10.25
N HIS A 158 6.90 7.48 -10.80
CA HIS A 158 7.27 8.17 -12.04
C HIS A 158 6.46 7.64 -13.23
N ALA A 159 6.34 6.31 -13.37
CA ALA A 159 5.53 5.68 -14.41
C ALA A 159 4.05 6.08 -14.33
N ALA A 160 3.56 6.40 -13.13
CA ALA A 160 2.22 6.93 -12.91
C ALA A 160 2.04 8.43 -13.23
N GLY A 161 3.08 9.11 -13.70
CA GLY A 161 3.00 10.47 -14.23
C GLY A 161 3.56 11.56 -13.32
N VAL A 162 4.26 11.21 -12.24
CA VAL A 162 5.02 12.22 -11.48
C VAL A 162 6.31 12.53 -12.24
N GLU A 163 6.43 13.76 -12.74
CA GLU A 163 7.61 14.21 -13.47
C GLU A 163 8.85 14.33 -12.56
N THR A 164 10.01 14.04 -13.14
CA THR A 164 11.30 14.28 -12.48
C THR A 164 11.55 15.76 -12.31
N THR A 165 12.40 16.10 -11.35
CA THR A 165 12.86 17.47 -11.07
C THR A 165 14.37 17.46 -10.87
N SER A 166 14.97 18.63 -10.63
CA SER A 166 16.40 18.71 -10.31
C SER A 166 16.80 17.91 -9.06
N ILE A 167 15.88 17.71 -8.11
CA ILE A 167 16.13 17.05 -6.81
C ILE A 167 15.46 15.70 -6.64
N TRP A 168 14.40 15.40 -7.40
CA TRP A 168 13.72 14.10 -7.42
C TRP A 168 13.82 13.52 -8.82
N LYS A 169 14.79 12.65 -9.01
CA LYS A 169 15.15 12.01 -10.28
C LYS A 169 15.95 10.74 -9.97
N PRO A 170 16.15 9.83 -10.93
CA PRO A 170 16.97 8.63 -10.72
C PRO A 170 18.32 8.98 -10.07
N ASP A 171 18.75 8.11 -9.16
CA ASP A 171 19.98 8.23 -8.37
C ASP A 171 20.05 9.40 -7.36
N SER A 172 19.03 10.27 -7.31
CA SER A 172 18.98 11.32 -6.28
C SER A 172 18.58 10.75 -4.92
N LEU A 173 19.05 11.38 -3.83
CA LEU A 173 18.72 10.92 -2.47
C LEU A 173 17.21 10.90 -2.19
N LEU A 174 16.42 11.78 -2.81
CA LEU A 174 14.96 11.80 -2.65
C LEU A 174 14.26 10.67 -3.42
N TRP A 175 14.95 10.05 -4.37
CA TRP A 175 14.46 8.94 -5.17
C TRP A 175 14.85 7.59 -4.54
N ILE A 176 16.12 7.44 -4.14
CA ILE A 176 16.68 6.14 -3.71
C ILE A 176 16.56 5.89 -2.20
N ARG A 177 16.06 6.85 -1.42
CA ARG A 177 15.83 6.68 0.03
C ARG A 177 14.35 6.65 0.36
N THR A 178 13.98 5.86 1.37
CA THR A 178 12.59 5.74 1.84
C THR A 178 12.05 7.07 2.36
N GLY A 179 12.87 7.81 3.11
CA GLY A 179 12.42 8.96 3.87
C GLY A 179 11.50 8.57 5.03
N SER A 180 11.76 7.42 5.67
CA SER A 180 11.08 7.07 6.92
C SER A 180 11.29 8.17 7.96
N PRO A 181 10.26 8.57 8.74
CA PRO A 181 10.38 9.62 9.76
C PRO A 181 11.36 9.26 10.89
N LYS A 182 11.81 8.00 10.99
CA LYS A 182 12.81 7.54 11.96
C LYS A 182 14.22 8.06 11.65
N TYR A 183 14.54 8.34 10.38
CA TYR A 183 15.89 8.73 9.94
C TYR A 183 15.77 9.98 9.06
N GLU A 184 16.64 10.97 9.28
CA GLU A 184 16.59 12.34 8.71
C GLU A 184 15.78 12.50 7.41
N TYR A 185 14.80 13.43 7.42
CA TYR A 185 13.71 13.67 6.47
C TYR A 185 14.05 13.81 4.95
N LYS A 186 14.68 12.81 4.33
CA LYS A 186 15.12 12.86 2.93
C LYS A 186 14.81 11.52 2.25
N GLY A 187 13.81 11.51 1.38
CA GLY A 187 13.41 10.33 0.61
C GLY A 187 12.02 10.46 -0.01
N VAL A 188 11.58 9.39 -0.68
CA VAL A 188 10.35 9.36 -1.48
C VAL A 188 9.12 9.68 -0.62
N THR A 189 9.00 9.10 0.58
CA THR A 189 7.87 9.34 1.49
C THR A 189 7.70 10.82 1.83
N ASN A 190 8.79 11.47 2.26
CA ASN A 190 8.76 12.89 2.63
C ASN A 190 8.52 13.78 1.42
N TYR A 191 9.15 13.48 0.28
CA TYR A 191 8.99 14.26 -0.94
C TYR A 191 7.54 14.25 -1.43
N MET A 192 6.94 13.06 -1.52
CA MET A 192 5.56 12.87 -1.99
C MET A 192 4.53 13.57 -1.10
N LYS A 193 4.72 13.51 0.23
CA LYS A 193 3.88 14.23 1.19
C LYS A 193 4.04 15.74 1.09
N ARG A 194 5.28 16.23 1.05
CA ARG A 194 5.56 17.68 0.97
C ARG A 194 5.04 18.31 -0.32
N LYS A 195 5.08 17.55 -1.42
CA LYS A 195 4.47 17.95 -2.70
C LYS A 195 2.95 17.76 -2.74
N ASN A 196 2.36 17.23 -1.66
CA ASN A 196 0.93 16.95 -1.53
C ASN A 196 0.39 15.99 -2.62
N ILE A 197 1.29 15.20 -3.22
CA ILE A 197 0.95 14.17 -4.22
C ILE A 197 0.32 12.97 -3.53
N PHE A 198 0.77 12.67 -2.32
CA PHE A 198 0.23 11.62 -1.47
C PHE A 198 -0.11 12.18 -0.09
N PHE A 199 -1.15 11.62 0.53
CA PHE A 199 -1.51 11.92 1.91
C PHE A 199 -1.63 10.63 2.73
N ASN A 200 -1.38 10.76 4.03
CA ASN A 200 -1.49 9.63 4.95
C ASN A 200 -2.95 9.17 5.08
N THR A 201 -3.19 7.88 5.14
CA THR A 201 -4.49 7.26 5.43
C THR A 201 -4.27 6.07 6.38
N THR A 202 -5.16 5.10 6.39
CA THR A 202 -5.09 3.87 7.19
C THR A 202 -4.97 2.65 6.29
N TYR A 203 -4.82 1.47 6.91
CA TYR A 203 -4.80 0.19 6.20
C TYR A 203 -6.07 -0.01 5.34
N SER A 204 -7.27 0.18 5.89
CA SER A 204 -8.50 -0.01 5.10
C SER A 204 -8.69 1.08 4.05
N GLY A 205 -8.14 2.28 4.28
CA GLY A 205 -8.31 3.45 3.42
C GLY A 205 -7.24 3.66 2.35
N ILE A 206 -6.15 2.89 2.32
CA ILE A 206 -5.14 3.03 1.28
C ILE A 206 -5.72 2.66 -0.09
N SER A 207 -5.26 3.35 -1.13
CA SER A 207 -5.71 3.08 -2.49
C SER A 207 -4.68 2.26 -3.24
N ALA A 208 -5.13 1.44 -4.17
CA ALA A 208 -4.23 0.78 -5.12
C ALA A 208 -3.47 1.83 -5.94
N GLY A 209 -2.18 1.60 -6.18
CA GLY A 209 -1.24 2.60 -6.68
C GLY A 209 -0.75 3.59 -5.62
N GLY A 210 -1.20 3.44 -4.36
CA GLY A 210 -0.58 4.00 -3.17
C GLY A 210 0.66 3.23 -2.75
N PHE A 211 1.35 3.68 -1.70
CA PHE A 211 2.50 2.95 -1.16
C PHE A 211 2.51 3.00 0.37
N ILE A 212 3.21 2.06 0.99
CA ILE A 212 3.32 1.97 2.45
C ILE A 212 4.78 2.19 2.82
N CYS A 213 5.02 3.05 3.81
CA CYS A 213 6.33 3.24 4.41
C CYS A 213 6.38 2.60 5.79
N LEU A 214 7.21 1.58 5.94
CA LEU A 214 7.50 0.91 7.20
C LEU A 214 8.46 1.78 8.00
N VAL A 215 7.97 2.38 9.08
CA VAL A 215 8.67 3.42 9.83
C VAL A 215 9.89 2.84 10.53
N LYS A 216 9.70 1.74 11.26
CA LYS A 216 10.76 1.14 12.10
C LYS A 216 11.89 0.54 11.27
N GLU A 217 11.56 -0.04 10.12
CA GLU A 217 12.47 -0.78 9.25
C GLU A 217 13.09 0.07 8.15
N SER A 218 12.54 1.26 7.90
CA SER A 218 12.93 2.09 6.76
C SER A 218 12.82 1.32 5.43
N HIS A 219 11.64 0.76 5.18
CA HIS A 219 11.30 0.05 3.94
C HIS A 219 10.03 0.64 3.32
N VAL A 220 9.86 0.52 2.00
CA VAL A 220 8.66 0.97 1.29
C VAL A 220 8.17 -0.06 0.29
N VAL A 221 6.85 -0.19 0.16
CA VAL A 221 6.21 -1.14 -0.76
C VAL A 221 5.10 -0.48 -1.56
N MET A 222 4.86 -0.94 -2.79
CA MET A 222 3.82 -0.41 -3.69
C MET A 222 2.54 -1.22 -3.56
N VAL A 223 1.40 -0.59 -3.30
CA VAL A 223 0.10 -1.27 -3.16
C VAL A 223 -0.49 -1.57 -4.53
N THR A 224 -0.81 -2.83 -4.79
CA THR A 224 -1.39 -3.30 -6.06
C THR A 224 -2.89 -3.51 -6.00
N SER A 225 -3.44 -3.84 -4.83
CA SER A 225 -4.88 -3.89 -4.60
C SER A 225 -5.21 -3.61 -3.13
N ASN A 226 -6.42 -3.10 -2.89
CA ASN A 226 -6.99 -3.01 -1.56
C ASN A 226 -8.51 -3.06 -1.66
N ASP A 227 -9.13 -4.06 -1.02
CA ASP A 227 -10.57 -4.19 -0.89
C ASP A 227 -11.11 -3.69 0.46
N SER A 228 -10.27 -2.95 1.20
CA SER A 228 -10.46 -2.49 2.59
C SER A 228 -10.28 -3.56 3.67
N ILE A 229 -10.06 -4.82 3.29
CA ILE A 229 -9.87 -5.97 4.20
C ILE A 229 -8.48 -6.57 4.01
N THR A 230 -8.09 -6.76 2.75
CA THR A 230 -6.83 -7.31 2.31
C THR A 230 -6.12 -6.29 1.43
N VAL A 231 -4.89 -5.93 1.82
CA VAL A 231 -3.99 -5.09 1.03
C VAL A 231 -2.96 -5.99 0.38
N LEU A 232 -2.85 -5.95 -0.94
CA LEU A 232 -1.77 -6.63 -1.67
C LEU A 232 -0.69 -5.62 -2.08
N PHE A 233 0.56 -6.05 -2.03
CA PHE A 233 1.69 -5.21 -2.41
C PHE A 233 2.69 -5.92 -3.32
N ASN A 234 3.47 -5.07 -4.00
CA ASN A 234 4.70 -5.42 -4.69
C ASN A 234 5.89 -4.73 -4.01
N ALA A 235 7.03 -5.41 -3.93
CA ALA A 235 8.26 -4.87 -3.34
C ALA A 235 9.52 -5.32 -4.08
N HIS A 236 10.60 -4.56 -3.88
CA HIS A 236 11.98 -4.92 -4.18
C HIS A 236 12.76 -5.13 -2.86
N THR A 237 14.07 -5.37 -2.95
CA THR A 237 14.96 -5.87 -1.88
C THR A 237 14.71 -7.34 -1.61
N ASN A 238 13.51 -7.66 -1.12
CA ASN A 238 12.99 -9.02 -1.02
C ASN A 238 11.77 -9.06 -1.91
N ASP A 239 11.94 -9.55 -3.15
CA ASP A 239 10.91 -9.44 -4.17
C ASP A 239 9.61 -10.10 -3.70
N ARG A 240 8.52 -9.35 -3.75
CA ARG A 240 7.17 -9.85 -3.45
C ARG A 240 6.25 -9.32 -4.54
N LYS A 241 5.39 -10.18 -5.06
CA LYS A 241 4.41 -9.83 -6.08
C LYS A 241 3.01 -10.21 -5.63
N ARG A 242 2.16 -9.21 -5.40
CA ARG A 242 0.76 -9.36 -4.99
C ARG A 242 0.66 -10.24 -3.74
N VAL A 243 1.50 -9.93 -2.75
CA VAL A 243 1.53 -10.61 -1.46
C VAL A 243 0.72 -9.81 -0.46
N SER A 244 0.06 -10.49 0.48
CA SER A 244 -0.72 -9.80 1.51
C SER A 244 0.17 -9.04 2.48
N PHE A 245 -0.21 -7.79 2.72
CA PHE A 245 0.44 -6.93 3.70
C PHE A 245 -0.22 -7.15 5.08
N PRO A 246 0.56 -7.38 6.15
CA PRO A 246 0.01 -7.48 7.49
C PRO A 246 -0.55 -6.13 7.94
N LYS A 247 -1.62 -6.16 8.74
CA LYS A 247 -2.22 -4.93 9.23
C LYS A 247 -1.38 -4.35 10.37
N LEU A 248 -0.61 -3.32 10.07
CA LEU A 248 0.23 -2.60 11.04
C LEU A 248 -0.44 -1.33 11.57
N SER A 249 -0.07 -0.92 12.78
CA SER A 249 -0.52 0.35 13.35
C SER A 249 0.07 1.56 12.60
N ASN A 250 -0.50 2.75 12.79
CA ASN A 250 0.02 3.99 12.19
C ASN A 250 1.39 4.42 12.76
N GLU A 251 1.82 3.83 13.88
CA GLU A 251 3.16 4.02 14.45
C GLU A 251 4.22 3.18 13.73
N GLU A 252 3.79 2.06 13.14
CA GLU A 252 4.65 1.10 12.47
C GLU A 252 4.71 1.33 10.96
N ALA A 253 3.60 1.79 10.38
CA ALA A 253 3.48 2.03 8.96
C ALA A 253 2.74 3.35 8.65
N LEU A 254 3.24 4.06 7.64
CA LEU A 254 2.52 5.16 7.01
C LEU A 254 1.87 4.66 5.72
N TYR A 255 0.55 4.62 5.71
CA TYR A 255 -0.23 4.29 4.52
C TYR A 255 -0.41 5.55 3.67
N LEU A 256 0.14 5.58 2.46
CA LEU A 256 0.15 6.77 1.60
C LEU A 256 -0.71 6.53 0.36
N THR A 257 -1.84 7.23 0.32
CA THR A 257 -2.74 7.19 -0.84
C THR A 257 -2.47 8.40 -1.74
N PRO A 258 -2.57 8.25 -3.08
CA PRO A 258 -2.50 9.38 -3.99
C PRO A 258 -3.61 10.39 -3.70
N ASN A 259 -3.29 11.66 -3.90
CA ASN A 259 -4.26 12.74 -3.91
C ASN A 259 -4.98 12.74 -5.26
N PHE A 260 -6.25 12.32 -5.27
CA PHE A 260 -7.08 12.25 -6.47
C PHE A 260 -7.55 13.65 -6.86
N ASN A 261 -6.73 14.39 -7.61
CA ASN A 261 -7.01 15.72 -8.20
C ASN A 261 -8.45 16.24 -7.96
N LEU A 262 -8.60 16.91 -6.82
CA LEU A 262 -9.85 17.44 -6.31
C LEU A 262 -10.34 18.65 -7.12
#